data_AF-A0A2D9F413-F1
#
_entry.id   AF-A0A2D9F413-F1
#
_cell.length_a   1.000
_cell.length_b   1.000
_cell.length_c   1.000
_cell.angle_alpha   90.00
_cell.angle_beta   90.00
_cell.angle_gamma   90.00
#
_symmetry.space_group_name_H-M   'P 1'
#
loop_
_entity.id
_entity.type
_entity.pdbx_description
1 polymer ?
#
loop_
_entity_poly.entity_id
_entity_poly.type
_entity_poly.pdbx_seq_one_letter_code
_entity_poly.pdbx_strand_id
1 'polypeptide(L)'
;MPPNAPKLGLIAGGGLLPEILAKRCRDSGRGLFVAVLNGQGDPTRYPADCTESFRLGAAGKLIKHLRAEDVEEVAFAGSVRRPKATDLIPDLWTTKFLARTKAMGLGDDGLLSAIVQALETEEGFRVVGPSEIAPDLLAPAGPVGSHVLSPAMAEDLAAGIAGARDLGRRDLGQAVIAKGGKVICEEGPEGTEALVRGAGEAARGGILVKAMKPEQ
;
A
#
# COMPACT_ATOMS: atom_id res chain seq x y z
N MET A 1 -21.07 -0.12 3.40
CA MET A 1 -20.55 1.01 4.19
C MET A 1 -21.66 1.49 5.11
N PRO A 2 -21.42 1.77 6.40
CA PRO A 2 -22.46 2.31 7.28
C PRO A 2 -22.90 3.70 6.78
N PRO A 3 -24.19 4.05 6.89
CA PRO A 3 -24.65 5.42 6.66
C PRO A 3 -23.94 6.34 7.67
N ASN A 4 -23.39 7.46 7.20
CA ASN A 4 -22.57 8.44 7.96
C ASN A 4 -21.12 8.03 8.29
N ALA A 5 -20.44 7.29 7.41
CA ALA A 5 -18.99 7.12 7.56
C ALA A 5 -18.27 8.49 7.54
N PRO A 6 -17.27 8.73 8.43
CA PRO A 6 -16.55 10.00 8.48
C PRO A 6 -15.88 10.36 7.14
N LYS A 7 -15.66 11.66 6.87
CA LYS A 7 -15.04 12.10 5.61
C LYS A 7 -13.62 11.51 5.49
N LEU A 8 -13.34 10.92 4.34
CA LEU A 8 -12.07 10.25 4.06
C LEU A 8 -11.08 11.20 3.36
N GLY A 9 -9.86 11.29 3.87
CA GLY A 9 -8.69 11.77 3.14
C GLY A 9 -7.95 10.61 2.50
N LEU A 10 -8.05 10.48 1.19
CA LEU A 10 -7.35 9.46 0.42
C LEU A 10 -6.00 10.00 -0.06
N ILE A 11 -4.91 9.52 0.53
CA ILE A 11 -3.54 9.79 0.08
C ILE A 11 -3.21 8.84 -1.06
N ALA A 12 -3.25 9.36 -2.28
CA ALA A 12 -3.24 8.60 -3.52
C ALA A 12 -1.86 8.59 -4.20
N GLY A 13 -1.25 7.40 -4.27
CA GLY A 13 -0.11 7.08 -5.12
C GLY A 13 -0.53 6.57 -6.50
N GLY A 14 0.32 5.73 -7.09
CA GLY A 14 0.09 5.15 -8.42
C GLY A 14 -0.79 3.89 -8.42
N GLY A 15 -1.22 3.48 -9.62
CA GLY A 15 -2.06 2.30 -9.83
C GLY A 15 -3.55 2.57 -9.68
N LEU A 16 -4.36 1.51 -9.78
CA LEU A 16 -5.83 1.62 -9.87
C LEU A 16 -6.53 1.66 -8.50
N LEU A 17 -5.89 1.16 -7.44
CA LEU A 17 -6.53 1.03 -6.12
C LEU A 17 -7.09 2.37 -5.61
N PRO A 18 -6.36 3.50 -5.65
CA PRO A 18 -6.91 4.78 -5.20
C PRO A 18 -8.20 5.19 -5.92
N GLU A 19 -8.27 4.99 -7.23
CA GLU A 19 -9.47 5.32 -8.02
C GLU A 19 -10.65 4.43 -7.67
N ILE A 20 -10.40 3.14 -7.44
CA ILE A 20 -11.42 2.20 -6.99
C ILE A 20 -11.99 2.67 -5.65
N LEU A 21 -11.14 3.02 -4.69
CA LEU A 21 -11.58 3.52 -3.37
C LEU A 21 -12.33 4.86 -3.47
N ALA A 22 -11.85 5.77 -4.32
CA ALA A 22 -12.51 7.05 -4.57
C ALA A 22 -13.89 6.86 -5.19
N LYS A 23 -14.03 5.94 -6.16
CA LYS A 23 -15.33 5.57 -6.75
C LYS A 23 -16.26 4.97 -5.70
N ARG A 24 -15.77 4.08 -4.83
CA ARG A 24 -16.56 3.49 -3.74
C ARG A 24 -17.12 4.53 -2.79
N CYS A 25 -16.32 5.54 -2.42
CA CYS A 25 -16.78 6.63 -1.56
C CYS A 25 -17.88 7.46 -2.24
N ARG A 26 -17.72 7.77 -3.54
CA ARG A 26 -18.77 8.45 -4.32
C ARG A 26 -20.05 7.63 -4.42
N ASP A 27 -19.95 6.35 -4.78
CA ASP A 27 -21.10 5.46 -4.94
C ASP A 27 -21.86 5.27 -3.61
N SER A 28 -21.17 5.33 -2.47
CA SER A 28 -21.78 5.20 -1.14
C SER A 28 -22.23 6.53 -0.51
N GLY A 29 -21.95 7.67 -1.15
CA GLY A 29 -22.23 9.00 -0.61
C GLY A 29 -21.32 9.41 0.55
N ARG A 30 -20.19 8.72 0.76
CA ARG A 30 -19.19 9.09 1.77
C ARG A 30 -18.38 10.30 1.29
N GLY A 31 -18.23 11.29 2.16
CA GLY A 31 -17.36 12.44 1.90
C GLY A 31 -15.92 12.01 1.62
N LEU A 32 -15.28 12.65 0.63
CA LEU A 32 -13.95 12.31 0.16
C LEU A 32 -13.14 13.58 -0.15
N PHE A 33 -11.87 13.57 0.22
CA PHE A 33 -10.83 14.45 -0.30
C PHE A 33 -9.67 13.57 -0.79
N VAL A 34 -9.14 13.84 -1.98
CA VAL A 34 -8.05 13.07 -2.60
C VAL A 34 -6.78 13.91 -2.63
N ALA A 35 -5.78 13.47 -1.87
CA ALA A 35 -4.45 14.04 -1.86
C ALA A 35 -3.53 13.23 -2.77
N VAL A 36 -3.28 13.72 -3.99
CA VAL A 36 -2.47 12.99 -4.98
C VAL A 36 -1.00 13.29 -4.78
N LEU A 37 -0.18 12.25 -4.62
CA LEU A 37 1.26 12.40 -4.45
C LEU A 37 1.93 12.75 -5.79
N ASN A 38 2.61 13.89 -5.84
CA ASN A 38 3.31 14.39 -7.02
C ASN A 38 4.29 13.35 -7.58
N GLY A 39 4.19 13.10 -8.89
CA GLY A 39 5.05 12.14 -9.59
C GLY A 39 4.74 10.67 -9.29
N GLN A 40 3.72 10.39 -8.47
CA GLN A 40 3.29 9.03 -8.10
C GLN A 40 1.90 8.71 -8.65
N GLY A 41 0.97 9.64 -8.51
CA GLY A 41 -0.41 9.52 -9.00
C GLY A 41 -0.75 10.58 -10.07
N ASP A 42 -1.92 10.42 -10.68
CA ASP A 42 -2.46 11.34 -11.68
C ASP A 42 -3.72 12.03 -11.15
N PRO A 43 -3.68 13.36 -10.88
CA PRO A 43 -4.82 14.08 -10.32
C PRO A 43 -6.00 14.20 -11.29
N THR A 44 -5.79 14.03 -12.59
CA THR A 44 -6.87 14.12 -13.59
C THR A 44 -7.85 12.94 -13.53
N ARG A 45 -7.50 11.89 -12.76
CA ARG A 45 -8.33 10.70 -12.53
C ARG A 45 -9.44 10.93 -11.49
N TYR A 46 -9.47 12.10 -10.85
CA TYR A 46 -10.39 12.45 -9.77
C TYR A 46 -11.12 13.76 -10.05
N PRO A 47 -12.30 13.99 -9.43
CA PRO A 47 -12.99 15.27 -9.51
C PRO A 47 -12.14 16.42 -8.95
N ALA A 48 -12.07 17.53 -9.67
CA ALA A 48 -11.21 18.67 -9.32
C ALA A 48 -11.67 19.43 -8.06
N ASP A 49 -12.94 19.31 -7.68
CA ASP A 49 -13.55 19.92 -6.50
C ASP A 49 -13.16 19.22 -5.19
N CYS A 50 -12.62 18.00 -5.26
CA CYS A 50 -12.21 17.23 -4.08
C CYS A 50 -10.78 16.70 -4.18
N THR A 51 -9.92 17.30 -5.02
CA THR A 51 -8.58 16.78 -5.30
C THR A 51 -7.53 17.88 -5.30
N GLU A 52 -6.42 17.68 -4.59
CA GLU A 52 -5.22 18.50 -4.68
C GLU A 52 -3.97 17.62 -4.73
N SER A 53 -2.93 18.10 -5.41
CA SER A 53 -1.64 17.41 -5.50
C SER A 53 -0.66 17.91 -4.44
N PHE A 54 0.02 16.97 -3.78
CA PHE A 54 0.96 17.22 -2.70
C PHE A 54 2.31 16.61 -2.99
N ARG A 55 3.37 17.30 -2.58
CA ARG A 55 4.74 16.78 -2.64
C ARG A 55 5.00 15.87 -1.44
N LEU A 56 5.76 14.80 -1.63
CA LEU A 56 6.06 13.81 -0.57
C LEU A 56 6.69 14.44 0.69
N GLY A 57 7.60 15.39 0.54
CA GLY A 57 8.20 16.11 1.67
C GLY A 57 7.32 17.19 2.32
N ALA A 58 6.07 17.37 1.88
CA ALA A 58 5.17 18.43 2.37
C ALA A 58 4.02 17.88 3.24
N ALA A 59 4.33 16.95 4.16
CA ALA A 59 3.32 16.30 5.00
C ALA A 59 2.59 17.30 5.92
N GLY A 60 3.25 18.34 6.42
CA GLY A 60 2.60 19.39 7.20
C GLY A 60 1.59 20.20 6.38
N LYS A 61 1.89 20.51 5.12
CA LYS A 61 0.91 21.13 4.20
C LYS A 61 -0.30 20.20 3.99
N LEU A 62 -0.05 18.92 3.75
CA LEU A 62 -1.10 17.91 3.59
C LEU A 62 -2.01 17.83 4.83
N ILE A 63 -1.42 17.67 6.01
CA ILE A 63 -2.15 17.62 7.30
C ILE A 63 -3.02 18.86 7.49
N LYS A 64 -2.47 20.06 7.25
CA LYS A 64 -3.23 21.31 7.35
C LYS A 64 -4.44 21.31 6.42
N HIS A 65 -4.29 20.80 5.21
CA HIS A 65 -5.36 20.74 4.23
C HIS A 65 -6.43 19.70 4.62
N LEU A 66 -6.01 18.51 5.07
CA LEU A 66 -6.93 17.48 5.59
C LEU A 66 -7.80 18.03 6.73
N ARG A 67 -7.22 18.81 7.66
CA ARG A 67 -7.98 19.48 8.71
C ARG A 67 -8.95 20.54 8.19
N ALA A 68 -8.53 21.34 7.21
CA ALA A 68 -9.38 22.36 6.62
C ALA A 68 -10.56 21.77 5.84
N GLU A 69 -10.40 20.55 5.34
CA GLU A 69 -11.44 19.76 4.67
C GLU A 69 -12.31 18.95 5.65
N ASP A 70 -12.16 19.11 6.97
CA ASP A 70 -12.88 18.32 7.97
C ASP A 70 -12.73 16.79 7.77
N VAL A 71 -11.53 16.35 7.37
CA VAL A 71 -11.19 14.93 7.28
C VAL A 71 -10.98 14.36 8.67
N GLU A 72 -11.59 13.20 8.93
CA GLU A 72 -11.44 12.45 10.19
C GLU A 72 -10.70 11.13 9.99
N GLU A 73 -10.90 10.48 8.83
CA GLU A 73 -10.24 9.23 8.48
C GLU A 73 -9.26 9.41 7.32
N VAL A 74 -8.10 8.76 7.37
CA VAL A 74 -7.08 8.83 6.32
C VAL A 74 -6.78 7.43 5.80
N ALA A 75 -6.71 7.27 4.48
CA ALA A 75 -6.29 6.02 3.85
C ALA A 75 -5.10 6.27 2.91
N PHE A 76 -4.10 5.39 2.98
CA PHE A 76 -3.03 5.32 2.00
C PHE A 76 -3.39 4.30 0.93
N ALA A 77 -3.32 4.69 -0.33
CA ALA A 77 -3.58 3.78 -1.42
C ALA A 77 -2.64 4.02 -2.60
N GLY A 78 -2.25 2.93 -3.24
CA GLY A 78 -1.42 2.97 -4.44
C GLY A 78 0.08 2.86 -4.16
N SER A 79 0.85 2.63 -5.23
CA SER A 79 2.29 2.47 -5.16
C SER A 79 3.00 3.81 -5.03
N VAL A 80 4.05 3.88 -4.22
CA VAL A 80 4.99 5.00 -4.20
C VAL A 80 6.35 4.48 -4.67
N ARG A 81 6.82 4.99 -5.82
CA ARG A 81 8.16 4.72 -6.34
C ARG A 81 9.16 5.61 -5.63
N ARG A 82 10.43 5.18 -5.58
CA ARG A 82 11.51 5.96 -4.98
C ARG A 82 11.57 7.37 -5.58
N PRO A 83 11.24 8.41 -4.81
CA PRO A 83 11.08 9.77 -5.33
C PRO A 83 12.44 10.44 -5.57
N LYS A 84 12.43 11.54 -6.32
CA LYS A 84 13.64 12.35 -6.52
C LYS A 84 13.95 13.12 -5.23
N ALA A 85 15.22 13.49 -5.04
CA ALA A 85 15.65 14.26 -3.86
C ALA A 85 14.85 15.57 -3.67
N THR A 86 14.47 16.22 -4.77
CA THR A 86 13.64 17.44 -4.77
C THR A 86 12.23 17.21 -4.22
N ASP A 87 11.66 16.03 -4.45
CA ASP A 87 10.33 15.68 -3.95
C ASP A 87 10.36 15.46 -2.43
N LEU A 88 11.53 15.14 -1.88
CA LEU A 88 11.73 14.83 -0.47
C LEU A 88 12.08 16.05 0.41
N ILE A 89 12.25 17.25 -0.16
CA ILE A 89 12.61 18.46 0.62
C ILE A 89 11.57 18.68 1.75
N PRO A 90 11.92 18.47 3.02
CA PRO A 90 10.93 18.40 4.09
C PRO A 90 10.41 19.79 4.45
N ASP A 91 9.11 19.91 4.72
CA ASP A 91 8.56 21.06 5.42
C ASP A 91 8.88 21.01 6.92
N LEU A 92 8.52 22.06 7.67
CA LEU A 92 8.86 22.16 9.09
C LEU A 92 8.29 21.00 9.92
N TRP A 93 7.07 20.58 9.62
CA TRP A 93 6.43 19.44 10.29
C TRP A 93 7.19 18.15 9.98
N THR A 94 7.45 17.89 8.69
CA THR A 94 8.16 16.71 8.21
C THR A 94 9.57 16.66 8.80
N THR A 95 10.24 17.80 8.91
CA THR A 95 11.58 17.92 9.51
C THR A 95 11.56 17.53 10.98
N LYS A 96 10.59 18.03 11.75
CA LYS A 96 10.42 17.66 13.17
C LYS A 96 10.11 16.18 13.34
N PHE A 97 9.22 15.64 12.51
CA PHE A 97 8.87 14.23 12.49
C PHE A 97 10.12 13.36 12.24
N LEU A 98 10.86 13.62 11.16
CA LEU A 98 12.06 12.85 10.79
C LEU A 98 13.15 12.91 11.86
N ALA A 99 13.37 14.09 12.47
CA ALA A 99 14.36 14.27 13.53
C ALA A 99 14.01 13.46 14.79
N ARG A 100 12.72 13.42 15.16
CA ARG A 100 12.24 12.74 16.36
C ARG A 100 12.23 11.22 16.21
N THR A 101 11.81 10.72 15.06
CA THR A 101 11.62 9.28 14.79
C THR A 101 12.89 8.59 14.31
N LYS A 102 13.97 9.33 14.00
CA LYS A 102 15.16 8.82 13.31
C LYS A 102 14.80 8.04 12.03
N ALA A 103 13.69 8.43 11.39
CA ALA A 103 13.08 7.68 10.30
C ALA A 103 13.96 7.54 9.05
N MET A 104 15.02 8.35 8.90
CA MET A 104 15.98 8.20 7.80
C MET A 104 16.77 6.88 7.81
N GLY A 105 16.78 6.15 8.93
CA GLY A 105 17.40 4.83 9.03
C GLY A 105 16.42 3.65 8.99
N LEU A 106 15.11 3.91 8.84
CA LEU A 106 14.09 2.87 8.77
C LEU A 106 13.95 2.34 7.34
N GLY A 107 13.64 1.04 7.22
CA GLY A 107 13.13 0.48 5.97
C GLY A 107 11.75 1.04 5.61
N ASP A 108 11.23 0.67 4.45
CA ASP A 108 9.97 1.23 3.92
C ASP A 108 8.80 1.00 4.89
N ASP A 109 8.70 -0.18 5.48
CA ASP A 109 7.63 -0.51 6.44
C ASP A 109 7.78 0.28 7.74
N GLY A 110 9.00 0.38 8.28
CA GLY A 110 9.26 1.15 9.49
C GLY A 110 8.92 2.62 9.32
N LEU A 111 9.22 3.20 8.15
CA LEU A 111 8.84 4.57 7.81
C LEU A 111 7.32 4.73 7.74
N LEU A 112 6.61 3.83 7.04
CA LEU A 112 5.16 3.88 6.93
C LEU A 112 4.48 3.77 8.29
N SER A 113 4.90 2.81 9.11
CA SER A 113 4.37 2.62 10.47
C SER A 113 4.60 3.86 11.35
N ALA A 114 5.76 4.50 11.26
CA ALA A 114 6.02 5.75 11.97
C ALA A 114 5.12 6.90 11.51
N ILE A 115 4.82 6.99 10.21
CA ILE A 115 3.90 7.99 9.67
C ILE A 115 2.48 7.74 10.16
N VAL A 116 2.00 6.49 10.09
CA VAL A 116 0.67 6.10 10.59
C VAL A 116 0.53 6.48 12.06
N GLN A 117 1.51 6.09 12.88
CA GLN A 117 1.51 6.42 14.31
C GLN A 117 1.48 7.94 14.57
N ALA A 118 2.23 8.74 13.79
CA ALA A 118 2.22 10.19 13.94
C ALA A 118 0.86 10.80 13.57
N LEU A 119 0.23 10.34 12.48
CA LEU A 119 -1.10 10.80 12.08
C LEU A 119 -2.16 10.48 13.14
N GLU A 120 -2.09 9.29 13.76
CA GLU A 120 -3.04 8.88 14.80
C GLU A 120 -2.80 9.59 16.13
N THR A 121 -1.55 9.60 16.61
CA THR A 121 -1.24 10.04 17.98
C THR A 121 -1.01 11.54 18.13
N GLU A 122 -0.48 12.20 17.10
CA GLU A 122 -0.20 13.65 17.15
C GLU A 122 -1.25 14.48 16.43
N GLU A 123 -1.76 13.96 15.31
CA GLU A 123 -2.71 14.71 14.49
C GLU A 123 -4.17 14.34 14.76
N GLY A 124 -4.43 13.17 15.35
CA GLY A 124 -5.78 12.72 15.72
C GLY A 124 -6.62 12.22 14.55
N PHE A 125 -6.00 11.89 13.41
CA PHE A 125 -6.70 11.20 12.33
C PHE A 125 -6.83 9.72 12.66
N ARG A 126 -7.92 9.08 12.24
CA ARG A 126 -8.01 7.61 12.24
C ARG A 126 -7.46 7.09 10.93
N VAL A 127 -6.38 6.30 10.94
CA VAL A 127 -5.89 5.68 9.71
C VAL A 127 -6.69 4.42 9.44
N VAL A 128 -7.22 4.29 8.22
CA VAL A 128 -8.04 3.15 7.79
C VAL A 128 -7.42 2.42 6.60
N GLY A 129 -7.53 1.10 6.64
CA GLY A 129 -7.05 0.24 5.56
C GLY A 129 -7.99 0.21 4.35
N PRO A 130 -7.48 -0.06 3.13
CA PRO A 130 -8.32 -0.28 1.95
C PRO A 130 -9.41 -1.34 2.15
N SER A 131 -9.14 -2.36 2.98
CA SER A 131 -10.07 -3.43 3.34
C SER A 131 -11.29 -2.95 4.13
N GLU A 132 -11.17 -1.87 4.90
CA GLU A 132 -12.29 -1.29 5.64
C GLU A 132 -13.20 -0.46 4.73
N ILE A 133 -12.62 0.10 3.66
CA ILE A 133 -13.34 0.92 2.68
C ILE A 133 -14.03 0.05 1.63
N ALA A 134 -13.33 -0.98 1.14
CA ALA A 134 -13.77 -1.86 0.08
C ALA A 134 -13.44 -3.32 0.43
N PRO A 135 -14.17 -3.93 1.40
CA PRO A 135 -13.90 -5.29 1.88
C PRO A 135 -14.07 -6.35 0.79
N ASP A 136 -14.85 -6.06 -0.25
CA ASP A 136 -15.06 -6.92 -1.40
C ASP A 136 -13.86 -6.96 -2.38
N LEU A 137 -12.84 -6.13 -2.17
CA LEU A 137 -11.55 -6.26 -2.86
C LEU A 137 -10.63 -7.32 -2.25
N LEU A 138 -10.95 -7.84 -1.06
CA LEU A 138 -10.17 -8.90 -0.45
C LEU A 138 -10.39 -10.22 -1.18
N ALA A 139 -9.30 -10.96 -1.39
CA ALA A 139 -9.41 -12.32 -1.90
C ALA A 139 -10.22 -13.17 -0.90
N PRO A 140 -11.29 -13.86 -1.36
CA PRO A 140 -12.02 -14.77 -0.49
C PRO A 140 -11.15 -15.96 -0.10
N ALA A 141 -11.56 -16.66 0.98
CA ALA A 141 -10.97 -17.95 1.28
C ALA A 141 -11.31 -18.96 0.18
N GLY A 142 -10.28 -19.65 -0.33
CA GLY A 142 -10.42 -20.66 -1.37
C GLY A 142 -10.19 -20.13 -2.80
N PRO A 143 -10.50 -20.96 -3.82
CA PRO A 143 -10.30 -20.60 -5.22
C PRO A 143 -11.18 -19.43 -5.66
N VAL A 144 -10.59 -18.45 -6.33
CA VAL A 144 -11.33 -17.33 -6.96
C VAL A 144 -11.93 -17.75 -8.32
N GLY A 145 -11.31 -18.71 -9.01
CA GLY A 145 -11.74 -19.23 -10.30
C GLY A 145 -12.00 -20.74 -10.29
N SER A 146 -12.09 -21.34 -11.47
CA SER A 146 -12.37 -22.78 -11.64
C SER A 146 -11.19 -23.71 -11.31
N HIS A 147 -9.97 -23.17 -11.20
CA HIS A 147 -8.78 -23.95 -10.91
C HIS A 147 -8.58 -24.10 -9.40
N VAL A 148 -8.43 -25.35 -8.95
CA VAL A 148 -8.23 -25.71 -7.55
C VAL A 148 -6.82 -26.27 -7.36
N LEU A 149 -6.24 -26.04 -6.18
CA LEU A 149 -4.96 -26.61 -5.79
C LEU A 149 -5.02 -28.15 -5.86
N SER A 150 -4.13 -28.75 -6.64
CA SER A 150 -3.99 -30.21 -6.65
C SER A 150 -3.16 -30.69 -5.44
N PRO A 151 -3.32 -31.95 -4.99
CA PRO A 151 -2.47 -32.50 -3.94
C PRO A 151 -0.96 -32.42 -4.26
N ALA A 152 -0.59 -32.53 -5.54
CA ALA A 152 0.80 -32.41 -5.98
C ALA A 152 1.39 -31.00 -5.79
N MET A 153 0.54 -29.98 -5.64
CA MET A 153 0.93 -28.58 -5.44
C MET A 153 1.00 -28.19 -3.95
N ALA A 154 0.62 -29.09 -3.04
CA ALA A 154 0.60 -28.79 -1.61
C ALA A 154 2.00 -28.49 -1.05
N GLU A 155 3.01 -29.24 -1.49
CA GLU A 155 4.41 -29.03 -1.09
C GLU A 155 4.96 -27.69 -1.59
N ASP A 156 4.67 -27.33 -2.85
CA ASP A 156 5.05 -26.05 -3.42
C ASP A 156 4.39 -24.88 -2.70
N LEU A 157 3.10 -25.02 -2.36
CA LEU A 157 2.38 -24.00 -1.60
C LEU A 157 2.96 -23.84 -0.20
N ALA A 158 3.24 -24.94 0.50
CA ALA A 158 3.83 -24.90 1.84
C ALA A 158 5.21 -24.22 1.83
N ALA A 159 6.07 -24.58 0.88
CA ALA A 159 7.37 -23.96 0.69
C ALA A 159 7.24 -22.47 0.33
N GLY A 160 6.31 -22.12 -0.56
CA GLY A 160 6.05 -20.73 -0.96
C GLY A 160 5.54 -19.87 0.20
N ILE A 161 4.62 -20.37 1.03
CA ILE A 161 4.12 -19.64 2.21
C ILE A 161 5.25 -19.39 3.21
N ALA A 162 6.06 -20.41 3.50
CA ALA A 162 7.20 -20.28 4.40
C ALA A 162 8.22 -19.27 3.87
N GLY A 163 8.57 -19.36 2.58
CA GLY A 163 9.50 -18.47 1.90
C GLY A 163 9.04 -17.01 1.87
N ALA A 164 7.79 -16.76 1.46
CA ALA A 164 7.24 -15.40 1.41
C ALA A 164 7.22 -14.72 2.79
N ARG A 165 6.87 -15.47 3.84
CA ARG A 165 6.87 -14.96 5.23
C ARG A 165 8.27 -14.67 5.74
N ASP A 166 9.25 -15.52 5.41
CA ASP A 166 10.65 -15.28 5.77
C ASP A 166 11.22 -14.05 5.06
N LEU A 167 10.98 -13.94 3.75
CA LEU A 167 11.38 -12.79 2.93
C LEU A 167 10.78 -11.49 3.49
N GLY A 168 9.51 -11.51 3.88
CA GLY A 168 8.84 -10.40 4.54
C GLY A 168 9.43 -10.04 5.89
N ARG A 169 9.81 -11.03 6.71
CA ARG A 169 10.47 -10.79 8.01
C ARG A 169 11.83 -10.11 7.87
N ARG A 170 12.52 -10.34 6.74
CA ARG A 170 13.80 -9.69 6.43
C ARG A 170 13.64 -8.30 5.80
N ASP A 171 12.41 -7.85 5.55
CA ASP A 171 12.08 -6.62 4.84
C ASP A 171 12.73 -6.52 3.44
N LEU A 172 12.79 -7.65 2.72
CA LEU A 172 13.42 -7.73 1.39
C LEU A 172 12.41 -7.89 0.25
N GLY A 173 11.17 -8.24 0.57
CA GLY A 173 10.11 -8.52 -0.39
C GLY A 173 8.95 -9.26 0.29
N GLN A 174 7.95 -9.66 -0.49
CA GLN A 174 6.74 -10.30 0.05
C GLN A 174 6.18 -11.40 -0.87
N ALA A 175 6.81 -11.63 -2.02
CA ALA A 175 6.44 -12.66 -2.97
C ALA A 175 7.61 -13.60 -3.29
N VAL A 176 7.29 -14.88 -3.51
CA VAL A 176 8.23 -15.90 -3.97
C VAL A 176 7.56 -16.80 -5.00
N ILE A 177 8.35 -17.46 -5.84
CA ILE A 177 7.89 -18.55 -6.68
C ILE A 177 8.48 -19.85 -6.15
N ALA A 178 7.64 -20.85 -5.90
CA ALA A 178 8.03 -22.17 -5.42
C ALA A 178 7.69 -23.28 -6.43
N LYS A 179 8.56 -24.28 -6.52
CA LYS A 179 8.41 -25.44 -7.43
C LYS A 179 9.25 -26.63 -6.96
N GLY A 180 8.66 -27.81 -6.91
CA GLY A 180 9.31 -29.03 -6.41
C GLY A 180 9.70 -28.94 -4.93
N GLY A 181 8.83 -28.37 -4.09
CA GLY A 181 8.97 -28.27 -2.64
C GLY A 181 9.97 -27.20 -2.17
N LYS A 182 10.42 -26.30 -3.05
CA LYS A 182 11.42 -25.28 -2.75
C LYS A 182 11.12 -23.94 -3.40
N VAL A 183 11.58 -22.86 -2.76
CA VAL A 183 11.63 -21.53 -3.37
C VAL A 183 12.70 -21.52 -4.45
N ILE A 184 12.33 -21.04 -5.64
CA ILE A 184 13.22 -20.92 -6.81
C ILE A 184 13.46 -19.47 -7.21
N CYS A 185 12.57 -18.55 -6.84
CA CYS A 185 12.73 -17.13 -7.09
C CYS A 185 12.15 -16.34 -5.89
N GLU A 186 12.84 -15.28 -5.49
CA GLU A 186 12.40 -14.32 -4.46
C GLU A 186 12.17 -12.95 -5.09
N GLU A 187 11.16 -12.22 -4.63
CA GLU A 187 10.94 -10.82 -5.00
C GLU A 187 12.10 -9.96 -4.50
N GLY A 188 12.60 -9.10 -5.39
CA GLY A 188 13.54 -8.04 -5.05
C GLY A 188 12.89 -6.65 -5.10
N PRO A 189 13.69 -5.58 -4.94
CA PRO A 189 13.23 -4.18 -4.97
C PRO A 189 12.47 -3.77 -6.24
N GLU A 190 12.67 -4.49 -7.34
CA GLU A 190 12.04 -4.30 -8.64
C GLU A 190 10.56 -4.74 -8.65
N GLY A 191 10.16 -5.53 -7.65
CA GLY A 191 8.78 -5.90 -7.37
C GLY A 191 8.29 -7.16 -8.09
N THR A 192 7.05 -7.55 -7.75
CA THR A 192 6.44 -8.82 -8.16
C THR A 192 6.34 -8.98 -9.68
N GLU A 193 6.13 -7.90 -10.43
CA GLU A 193 6.09 -7.96 -11.89
C GLU A 193 7.45 -8.36 -12.48
N ALA A 194 8.53 -7.78 -11.97
CA ALA A 194 9.89 -8.11 -12.38
C ALA A 194 10.24 -9.55 -12.00
N LEU A 195 9.83 -10.00 -10.81
CA LEU A 195 9.94 -11.41 -10.39
C LEU A 195 9.29 -12.35 -11.42
N VAL A 196 8.02 -12.13 -11.76
CA VAL A 196 7.29 -13.00 -12.70
C VAL A 196 7.90 -12.98 -14.09
N ARG A 197 8.29 -11.81 -14.59
CA ARG A 197 8.93 -11.68 -15.92
C ARG A 197 10.32 -12.32 -15.96
N GLY A 198 11.09 -12.22 -14.87
CA GLY A 198 12.46 -12.70 -14.76
C GLY A 198 12.58 -14.19 -14.44
N ALA A 199 11.53 -14.83 -13.92
CA ALA A 199 11.56 -16.21 -13.45
C ALA A 199 11.84 -17.25 -14.57
N GLY A 200 11.55 -16.90 -15.82
CA GLY A 200 11.85 -17.73 -17.00
C GLY A 200 11.20 -19.12 -17.00
N GLU A 201 11.69 -20.00 -17.87
CA GLU A 201 11.08 -21.33 -18.08
C GLU A 201 11.24 -22.25 -16.86
N ALA A 202 12.29 -22.07 -16.05
CA ALA A 202 12.52 -22.87 -14.85
C ALA A 202 11.35 -22.78 -13.86
N ALA A 203 10.70 -21.61 -13.79
CA ALA A 203 9.56 -21.34 -12.93
C ALA A 203 8.20 -21.80 -13.49
N ARG A 204 8.15 -22.25 -14.74
CA ARG A 204 6.90 -22.70 -15.36
C ARG A 204 6.32 -23.89 -14.58
N GLY A 205 5.03 -23.80 -14.24
CA GLY A 205 4.35 -24.79 -13.39
C GLY A 205 4.60 -24.64 -11.89
N GLY A 206 5.38 -23.65 -11.47
CA GLY A 206 5.51 -23.26 -10.06
C GLY A 206 4.36 -22.38 -9.58
N ILE A 207 4.30 -22.14 -8.27
CA ILE A 207 3.28 -21.34 -7.59
C ILE A 207 3.91 -20.02 -7.14
N LEU A 208 3.31 -18.91 -7.57
CA LEU A 208 3.58 -17.59 -7.00
C LEU A 208 2.81 -17.47 -5.69
N VAL A 209 3.52 -17.27 -4.59
CA VAL A 209 2.94 -16.99 -3.28
C VAL A 209 3.35 -15.60 -2.85
N LYS A 210 2.36 -14.77 -2.51
CA LYS A 210 2.55 -13.44 -1.94
C LYS A 210 1.83 -13.38 -0.60
N ALA A 211 2.53 -12.98 0.45
CA ALA A 211 2.00 -12.93 1.81
C ALA A 211 2.20 -11.53 2.40
N MET A 212 1.28 -11.09 3.25
CA MET A 212 1.53 -9.87 4.03
C MET A 212 2.76 -10.07 4.91
N LYS A 213 3.56 -9.02 5.04
CA LYS A 213 4.70 -9.04 5.94
C LYS A 213 4.20 -9.15 7.38
N PRO A 214 4.88 -9.89 8.28
CA PRO A 214 4.36 -10.19 9.61
C PRO A 214 4.01 -8.99 10.49
N GLU A 215 4.58 -7.82 10.20
CA GLU A 215 4.41 -6.57 10.95
C GLU A 215 3.41 -5.58 10.32
N GLN A 216 2.71 -5.99 9.24
CA GLN A 216 1.67 -5.21 8.55
C GLN A 216 0.25 -5.72 8.81
#